data_AF-A0AAJ6B0H0-F1
#
_entry.id   AF-A0AAJ6B0H0-F1
#
_cell.length_a   1.000
_cell.length_b   1.000
_cell.length_c   1.000
_cell.angle_alpha   90.00
_cell.angle_beta   90.00
_cell.angle_gamma   90.00
#
_symmetry.space_group_name_H-M   'P 1'
#
loop_
_entity.id
_entity.type
_entity.pdbx_description
1 polymer ?
#
loop_
_entity_poly.entity_id
_entity_poly.type
_entity_poly.pdbx_seq_one_letter_code
_entity_poly.pdbx_strand_id
1 'polypeptide(L)' 'MSNKLVRNEQRKLTATYVNGVALALVGIGVFAQVVAFAQALSVTLASVLVMVGCSVVSLALHWAARNVLGGLEE' A
#
# COMPACT_ATOMS: atom_id res chain seq x y z
N MET A 1 4.50 28.17 16.58
CA MET A 1 3.64 27.72 15.46
C MET A 1 4.40 26.92 14.40
N SER A 2 5.59 27.33 13.93
CA SER A 2 6.32 26.63 12.85
C SER A 2 6.64 25.15 13.12
N ASN A 3 6.90 24.76 14.38
CA ASN A 3 7.22 23.36 14.72
C ASN A 3 6.04 22.40 14.49
N LYS A 4 4.79 22.86 14.74
CA LYS A 4 3.57 22.07 14.45
C LYS A 4 3.35 21.88 12.95
N LEU A 5 3.55 22.94 12.16
CA LEU A 5 3.42 22.89 10.70
C LEU A 5 4.40 21.89 10.08
N VAL A 6 5.67 21.95 10.47
CA VAL A 6 6.70 21.00 9.99
C VAL A 6 6.35 19.56 10.35
N ARG A 7 5.88 19.31 11.58
CA ARG A 7 5.48 17.96 12.03
C ARG A 7 4.29 17.42 11.22
N ASN A 8 3.30 18.25 10.93
CA ASN A 8 2.14 17.87 10.12
C ASN A 8 2.53 17.58 8.67
N GLU A 9 3.45 18.37 8.10
CA GLU A 9 3.92 18.16 6.74
C GLU A 9 4.73 16.86 6.60
N GLN A 10 5.58 16.57 7.57
CA GLN A 10 6.28 15.27 7.64
C GLN A 10 5.29 14.10 7.71
N ARG A 11 4.27 14.17 8.57
CA ARG A 11 3.24 13.12 8.65
C ARG A 11 2.50 12.91 7.33
N LYS A 12 2.19 13.99 6.61
CA LYS A 12 1.59 13.90 5.26
C LYS A 12 2.52 13.21 4.27
N LEU A 13 3.79 13.59 4.24
CA LEU A 13 4.78 12.96 3.35
C LEU A 13 4.96 11.47 3.67
N THR A 14 5.04 11.11 4.94
CA THR A 14 5.12 9.70 5.37
C THR A 14 3.88 8.91 4.96
N ALA A 15 2.68 9.46 5.19
CA ALA A 15 1.44 8.82 4.77
C ALA A 15 1.38 8.60 3.25
N THR A 16 1.77 9.59 2.47
CA THR A 16 1.85 9.48 1.00
C THR A 16 2.85 8.42 0.56
N TYR A 17 4.02 8.37 1.19
CA TYR A 17 5.04 7.36 0.89
C TYR A 17 4.53 5.94 1.18
N VAL A 18 3.97 5.71 2.37
CA VAL A 18 3.42 4.40 2.77
C VAL A 18 2.26 3.99 1.85
N ASN A 19 1.40 4.94 1.47
CA ASN A 19 0.34 4.70 0.50
C ASN A 19 0.89 4.33 -0.90
N GLY A 20 1.98 4.96 -1.33
CA GLY A 20 2.69 4.60 -2.56
C GLY A 20 3.24 3.16 -2.54
N VAL A 21 3.80 2.73 -1.40
CA VAL A 21 4.24 1.33 -1.22
C VAL A 21 3.07 0.36 -1.29
N ALA A 22 1.94 0.69 -0.65
CA ALA A 22 0.71 -0.10 -0.74
C ALA A 22 0.24 -0.28 -2.20
N LEU A 23 0.29 0.80 -2.99
CA LEU A 23 -0.05 0.77 -4.41
C LEU A 23 0.93 -0.09 -5.22
N ALA A 24 2.24 0.01 -4.96
CA ALA A 24 3.25 -0.81 -5.63
C ALA A 24 3.04 -2.32 -5.37
N LEU A 25 2.69 -2.69 -4.13
CA LEU A 25 2.38 -4.07 -3.77
C LEU A 25 1.15 -4.61 -4.49
N VAL A 26 0.12 -3.78 -4.69
CA VAL A 26 -1.05 -4.15 -5.51
C VAL A 26 -0.65 -4.34 -6.97
N GLY A 27 0.19 -3.45 -7.52
CA GLY A 27 0.67 -3.56 -8.90
C GLY A 27 1.46 -4.85 -9.16
N ILE A 28 2.43 -5.17 -8.30
CA ILE A 28 3.30 -6.34 -8.50
C ILE A 28 2.60 -7.63 -8.07
N GLY A 29 1.90 -7.61 -6.94
CA GLY A 29 1.33 -8.81 -6.33
C GLY A 29 -0.03 -9.21 -6.87
N VAL A 30 -0.86 -8.25 -7.29
CA VAL A 30 -2.22 -8.51 -7.77
C VAL A 30 -2.29 -8.30 -9.28
N PHE A 31 -1.96 -7.11 -9.75
CA PHE A 31 -2.15 -6.76 -11.16
C PHE A 31 -1.28 -7.63 -12.09
N ALA A 32 -0.01 -7.89 -11.73
CA ALA A 32 0.84 -8.78 -12.52
C ALA A 32 0.27 -10.22 -12.61
N GLN A 33 -0.34 -10.73 -11.54
CA GLN A 33 -0.95 -12.06 -11.53
C GLN A 33 -2.23 -12.10 -12.37
N VAL A 34 -3.05 -11.04 -12.30
CA VAL A 34 -4.23 -10.88 -13.17
C VAL A 34 -3.82 -10.90 -14.64
N VAL A 35 -2.75 -10.18 -15.02
CA VAL A 35 -2.22 -10.19 -16.39
C VAL A 35 -1.70 -11.59 -16.77
N ALA A 36 -1.00 -12.28 -15.87
CA ALA A 36 -0.54 -13.65 -16.12
C ALA A 36 -1.71 -14.61 -16.39
N PHE A 37 -2.80 -14.51 -15.62
CA PHE A 37 -4.00 -15.32 -15.83
C PHE A 37 -4.74 -14.97 -17.12
N ALA A 38 -4.80 -13.69 -17.49
CA ALA A 38 -5.38 -13.26 -18.76
C ALA A 38 -4.62 -13.82 -19.97
N GLN A 39 -3.31 -14.07 -19.82
CA GLN A 39 -2.48 -14.74 -20.82
C GLN A 39 -2.51 -16.27 -20.72
N ALA A 40 -3.45 -16.84 -19.97
CA ALA A 40 -3.62 -18.28 -19.76
C ALA A 40 -2.38 -19.00 -19.20
N LEU A 41 -1.50 -18.29 -18.47
CA LEU A 41 -0.47 -18.95 -17.67
C LEU A 41 -1.14 -19.74 -16.53
N SER A 42 -0.51 -20.84 -16.13
CA SER A 42 -1.02 -21.72 -15.09
C SER A 42 -1.15 -21.00 -13.75
N VAL A 43 -2.35 -21.09 -13.18
CA VAL A 43 -2.60 -20.66 -11.80
C VAL A 43 -1.94 -21.67 -10.87
N THR A 44 -1.01 -21.20 -10.04
CA THR A 44 -0.35 -22.03 -9.04
C THR A 44 -0.81 -21.62 -7.66
N LEU A 45 -0.69 -22.50 -6.67
CA LEU A 45 -0.94 -22.12 -5.27
C LEU A 45 -0.06 -20.93 -4.86
N ALA A 46 1.18 -20.88 -5.35
CA ALA A 46 2.10 -19.77 -5.09
C ALA A 46 1.57 -18.42 -5.62
N SER A 47 1.01 -18.36 -6.84
CA SER A 47 0.47 -17.10 -7.37
C SER A 47 -0.75 -16.61 -6.60
N VAL A 48 -1.61 -17.52 -6.14
CA VAL A 48 -2.74 -17.18 -5.27
C VAL A 48 -2.26 -16.66 -3.91
N LEU A 49 -1.28 -17.32 -3.30
CA LEU A 49 -0.70 -16.89 -2.02
C LEU A 49 -0.03 -15.52 -2.11
N VAL A 50 0.70 -15.24 -3.19
CA VAL A 50 1.30 -13.93 -3.45
C VAL A 50 0.21 -12.87 -3.61
N MET A 51 -0.83 -13.14 -4.40
CA MET A 51 -1.93 -12.19 -4.64
C MET A 51 -2.68 -11.86 -3.34
N VAL A 52 -3.03 -12.87 -2.53
CA VAL A 52 -3.71 -12.66 -1.25
C VAL A 52 -2.77 -11.97 -0.25
N GLY A 53 -1.52 -12.44 -0.14
CA GLY A 53 -0.53 -11.86 0.78
C GLY A 53 -0.24 -10.39 0.49
N CYS A 54 0.04 -10.04 -0.77
CA CYS A 54 0.26 -8.65 -1.17
C CYS A 54 -0.98 -7.78 -0.96
N SER A 55 -2.19 -8.33 -1.15
CA SER A 55 -3.44 -7.59 -0.88
C SER A 55 -3.60 -7.27 0.61
N VAL A 56 -3.35 -8.24 1.49
CA VAL A 56 -3.42 -8.05 2.95
C VAL A 56 -2.38 -7.04 3.43
N VAL A 57 -1.12 -7.20 2.98
CA VAL A 57 -0.04 -6.27 3.34
C VAL A 57 -0.34 -4.86 2.82
N SER A 58 -0.79 -4.72 1.57
CA SER A 58 -1.17 -3.43 1.01
C SER A 58 -2.30 -2.77 1.80
N LEU A 59 -3.35 -3.53 2.15
CA LEU A 59 -4.46 -3.02 2.94
C LEU A 59 -4.00 -2.55 4.33
N ALA A 60 -3.13 -3.33 4.99
CA ALA A 60 -2.55 -2.96 6.28
C ALA A 60 -1.71 -1.68 6.17
N LEU A 61 -0.88 -1.54 5.14
CA LEU A 61 -0.09 -0.33 4.89
C LEU A 61 -0.97 0.89 4.60
N HIS A 62 -2.00 0.73 3.77
CA HIS A 62 -2.94 1.80 3.47
C HIS A 62 -3.66 2.26 4.75
N TRP A 63 -4.05 1.32 5.59
CA TRP A 63 -4.68 1.62 6.88
C TRP A 63 -3.70 2.31 7.85
N ALA A 64 -2.45 1.87 7.89
CA ALA A 64 -1.39 2.54 8.66
C ALA A 64 -1.17 3.98 8.19
N ALA A 65 -1.11 4.21 6.87
CA ALA A 65 -1.00 5.55 6.30
C ALA A 65 -2.19 6.45 6.72
N ARG A 66 -3.40 5.89 6.76
CA ARG A 66 -4.60 6.60 7.21
C ARG A 66 -4.53 6.98 8.70
N ASN A 67 -4.00 6.10 9.54
CA ASN A 67 -3.79 6.38 10.97
C ASN A 67 -2.72 7.46 11.21
N VAL A 68 -1.66 7.50 10.39
CA VAL A 68 -0.64 8.56 10.44
C VAL A 68 -1.24 9.95 10.19
N LEU A 69 -2.21 10.05 9.28
CA LEU A 69 -2.96 11.29 9.01
C LEU A 69 -3.98 11.62 10.12
N GLY A 70 -4.53 10.62 10.80
CA GLY A 70 -5.47 10.81 11.90
C GLY A 70 -4.87 11.51 13.13
N GLY A 71 -3.53 11.58 13.23
CA GLY A 71 -2.84 12.26 14.32
C GLY A 71 -2.59 13.76 14.10
N LEU A 72 -2.97 14.35 12.96
CA LEU A 72 -2.69 15.76 12.66
C LEU A 72 -3.22 16.68 13.77
N GLU A 73 -2.34 17.54 14.30
CA GLU A 73 -2.67 18.49 15.38
C GLU A 73 -2.92 19.87 14.77
N GLU A 74 -4.01 20.53 15.16
CA GLU A 74 -4.33 21.92 14.76
C GLU A 74 -3.43 22.95 15.49
#